data_AF-A0A5J4W3V7-F1
#
_entry.id   AF-A0A5J4W3V7-F1
#
_cell.length_a   1.000
_cell.length_b   1.000
_cell.length_c   1.000
_cell.angle_alpha   90.00
_cell.angle_beta   90.00
_cell.angle_gamma   90.00
#
_symmetry.space_group_name_H-M   'P 1'
#
loop_
_entity.id
_entity.type
_entity.pdbx_description
1 polymer ?
#
loop_
_entity_poly.entity_id
_entity_poly.type
_entity_poly.pdbx_seq_one_letter_code
_entity_poly.pdbx_strand_id
1 'polypeptide(L)'
;MTYINEYAERIANEPFQNKKDKEIFEMRLDNYIKQKNIKGLTITKLNPLSHKQIQGRNLILWQGDITKLQVDAIVNAAKKTLLGGGGIDGAIHKASGGLLLRECASLCGCETGDAKVTKGYNLPSKTVIHTVGPIYYKDPEGAEVKLRSCYRRCLEICDEHHFHSIAFCLVSCGIYGYPVKEGAQVSQDVVTDYLNRNPNTSLTDIVFTVFSNADAEIFHQVFDRNVKKEKDGLKEGKVGIEQKKKEIEIKQQQEKEKEPKRKEKENQQLIQKPLEIMKTEEKDQQKEKEQKKELEQKKESDQKKEQQKRKEKQGKELEAKFGQEKSHEKPKDKSNEKYIQLTKENRKEKEKENDKQKIKVIPKKKENEQVKIEPQGKPKGKPKEKQMDKQPIKKK
;
A
#
# COMPACT_ATOMS: atom_id res chain seq x y z
N MET A 1 2.06 5.63 -7.12
CA MET A 1 1.46 4.82 -6.02
C MET A 1 2.52 3.96 -5.33
N THR A 2 3.51 3.46 -6.07
CA THR A 2 4.63 2.63 -5.58
C THR A 2 5.44 3.33 -4.49
N TYR A 3 5.95 4.54 -4.72
CA TYR A 3 6.84 5.19 -3.74
C TYR A 3 6.27 5.31 -2.31
N ILE A 4 5.01 5.72 -2.13
CA ILE A 4 4.42 5.88 -0.79
C ILE A 4 4.06 4.53 -0.16
N ASN A 5 3.61 3.56 -0.95
CA ASN A 5 3.33 2.23 -0.42
C ASN A 5 4.63 1.47 -0.11
N GLU A 6 5.64 1.52 -0.97
CA GLU A 6 6.98 0.96 -0.74
C GLU A 6 7.67 1.65 0.43
N TYR A 7 7.58 2.98 0.56
CA TYR A 7 8.15 3.72 1.69
C TYR A 7 7.36 3.48 2.98
N ALA A 8 6.04 3.35 2.93
CA ALA A 8 5.23 2.99 4.08
C ALA A 8 5.48 1.55 4.53
N GLU A 9 5.67 0.61 3.60
CA GLU A 9 6.09 -0.77 3.90
C GLU A 9 7.50 -0.80 4.47
N ARG A 10 8.44 -0.03 3.90
CA ARG A 10 9.82 0.07 4.41
C ARG A 10 9.85 0.62 5.83
N ILE A 11 9.05 1.64 6.15
CA ILE A 11 9.05 2.24 7.49
C ILE A 11 8.02 1.63 8.44
N ALA A 12 7.04 0.87 7.97
CA ALA A 12 6.30 -0.03 8.86
C ALA A 12 7.25 -1.03 9.56
N ASN A 13 8.41 -1.29 8.94
CA ASN A 13 9.45 -2.15 9.45
C ASN A 13 10.61 -1.41 10.16
N GLU A 14 10.62 -0.07 10.20
CA GLU A 14 11.68 0.73 10.85
C GLU A 14 11.07 1.88 11.67
N PRO A 15 11.39 2.07 12.96
CA PRO A 15 10.87 3.19 13.74
C PRO A 15 11.36 4.55 13.20
N PHE A 16 10.55 5.60 13.33
CA PHE A 16 11.02 6.97 13.09
C PHE A 16 12.19 7.29 14.03
N GLN A 17 13.28 7.83 13.49
CA GLN A 17 14.49 8.12 14.27
C GLN A 17 14.30 9.27 15.27
N ASN A 18 13.40 10.22 14.99
CA ASN A 18 13.05 11.32 15.89
C ASN A 18 11.66 11.91 15.61
N LYS A 19 11.18 12.77 16.53
CA LYS A 19 9.86 13.42 16.47
C LYS A 19 9.69 14.37 15.27
N LYS A 20 10.73 15.10 14.89
CA LYS A 20 10.68 16.07 13.78
C LYS A 20 10.49 15.39 12.43
N ASP A 21 11.12 14.24 12.24
CA ASP A 21 10.94 13.41 11.03
C ASP A 21 9.53 12.85 10.91
N LYS A 22 8.92 12.49 12.05
CA LYS A 22 7.50 12.11 12.12
C LYS A 22 6.60 13.26 11.69
N GLU A 23 6.80 14.46 12.24
CA GLU A 23 5.98 15.64 11.93
C GLU A 23 6.10 16.05 10.45
N ILE A 24 7.32 16.08 9.89
CA ILE A 24 7.55 16.40 8.48
C ILE A 24 6.88 15.37 7.56
N PHE A 25 6.97 14.09 7.92
CA PHE A 25 6.32 13.02 7.19
C PHE A 25 4.80 13.16 7.21
N GLU A 26 4.20 13.36 8.38
CA GLU A 26 2.76 13.55 8.55
C GLU A 26 2.27 14.76 7.75
N MET A 27 2.99 15.88 7.78
CA MET A 27 2.65 17.07 7.00
C MET A 27 2.67 16.80 5.48
N ARG A 28 3.73 16.17 4.97
CA ARG A 28 3.85 15.83 3.54
C ARG A 28 2.77 14.85 3.12
N LEU A 29 2.44 13.91 3.99
CA LEU A 29 1.42 12.92 3.75
C LEU A 29 0.01 13.54 3.70
N ASP A 30 -0.31 14.42 4.64
CA ASP A 30 -1.58 15.13 4.65
C ASP A 30 -1.76 15.97 3.38
N ASN A 31 -0.68 16.61 2.89
CA ASN A 31 -0.69 17.32 1.62
C ASN A 31 -0.93 16.38 0.41
N TYR A 32 -0.31 15.20 0.42
CA TYR A 32 -0.52 14.19 -0.63
C TYR A 32 -1.97 13.66 -0.66
N ILE A 33 -2.54 13.36 0.51
CA ILE A 33 -3.92 12.87 0.62
C ILE A 33 -4.91 13.94 0.13
N LYS A 34 -4.72 15.21 0.53
CA LYS A 34 -5.57 16.34 0.10
C LYS A 34 -5.62 16.49 -1.43
N GLN A 35 -4.51 16.21 -2.13
CA GLN A 35 -4.45 16.30 -3.59
C GLN A 35 -5.22 15.19 -4.31
N LYS A 36 -5.51 14.05 -3.65
CA LYS A 36 -6.02 12.85 -4.32
C LYS A 36 -7.52 12.81 -4.58
N ASN A 37 -8.30 13.79 -4.12
CA ASN A 37 -9.75 13.91 -4.34
C ASN A 37 -10.49 12.56 -4.40
N ILE A 38 -10.33 11.74 -3.34
CA ILE A 38 -10.89 10.40 -3.28
C ILE A 38 -12.41 10.53 -3.15
N LYS A 39 -13.13 10.28 -4.24
CA LYS A 39 -14.60 10.30 -4.25
C LYS A 39 -15.14 9.06 -3.53
N GLY A 40 -15.88 9.27 -2.45
CA GLY A 40 -16.63 8.22 -1.76
C GLY A 40 -18.14 8.32 -2.00
N LEU A 41 -18.85 7.38 -1.39
CA LEU A 41 -20.31 7.33 -1.34
C LEU A 41 -20.78 8.09 -0.10
N THR A 42 -21.48 9.21 -0.31
CA THR A 42 -22.07 10.00 0.79
C THR A 42 -23.30 9.31 1.36
N ILE A 43 -23.62 9.58 2.62
CA ILE A 43 -24.81 9.02 3.28
C ILE A 43 -26.10 9.31 2.49
N THR A 44 -26.22 10.52 1.93
CA THR A 44 -27.36 10.94 1.08
C THR A 44 -27.51 10.18 -0.23
N LYS A 45 -26.48 9.43 -0.64
CA LYS A 45 -26.47 8.61 -1.85
C LYS A 45 -26.54 7.11 -1.55
N LEU A 46 -26.71 6.74 -0.28
CA LEU A 46 -26.97 5.36 0.08
C LEU A 46 -28.38 4.99 -0.38
N ASN A 47 -28.52 3.78 -0.92
CA ASN A 47 -29.80 3.10 -1.03
C ASN A 47 -29.90 2.19 0.19
N PRO A 48 -30.47 2.66 1.32
CA PRO A 48 -30.52 1.88 2.54
C PRO A 48 -31.45 0.67 2.37
N LEU A 49 -31.11 -0.43 3.04
CA LEU A 49 -32.04 -1.55 3.19
C LEU A 49 -33.19 -1.17 4.13
N SER A 50 -32.85 -0.50 5.24
CA SER A 50 -33.82 0.05 6.20
C SER A 50 -33.24 1.30 6.85
N HIS A 51 -34.11 2.20 7.32
CA HIS A 51 -33.77 3.47 7.94
C HIS A 51 -34.76 3.78 9.05
N LYS A 52 -34.25 4.27 10.19
CA LYS A 52 -35.07 4.80 11.28
C LYS A 52 -34.37 5.92 12.01
N GLN A 53 -35.12 6.63 12.85
CA GLN A 53 -34.56 7.67 13.72
C GLN A 53 -34.72 7.31 15.19
N ILE A 54 -33.67 7.61 15.97
CA ILE A 54 -33.66 7.50 17.43
C ILE A 54 -33.10 8.80 17.99
N GLN A 55 -33.84 9.47 18.87
CA GLN A 55 -33.45 10.77 19.43
C GLN A 55 -33.08 11.82 18.36
N GLY A 56 -33.72 11.77 17.19
CA GLY A 56 -33.40 12.66 16.06
C GLY A 56 -32.12 12.31 15.28
N ARG A 57 -31.49 11.17 15.54
CA ARG A 57 -30.31 10.65 14.81
C ARG A 57 -30.73 9.56 13.84
N ASN A 58 -30.08 9.51 12.68
CA ASN A 58 -30.33 8.50 11.67
C ASN A 58 -29.59 7.21 12.01
N LEU A 59 -30.34 6.11 12.05
CA LEU A 59 -29.80 4.76 12.01
C LEU A 59 -30.12 4.20 10.63
N ILE A 60 -29.09 3.74 9.93
CA ILE A 60 -29.17 3.30 8.54
C ILE A 60 -28.64 1.87 8.45
N LEU A 61 -29.43 0.93 7.97
CA LEU A 61 -28.95 -0.39 7.56
C LEU A 61 -28.60 -0.33 6.08
N TRP A 62 -27.35 -0.60 5.72
CA TRP A 62 -26.87 -0.54 4.35
C TRP A 62 -26.06 -1.78 3.99
N GLN A 63 -26.23 -2.26 2.76
CA GLN A 63 -25.43 -3.36 2.23
C GLN A 63 -24.41 -2.84 1.23
N GLY A 64 -23.14 -3.15 1.47
CA GLY A 64 -22.08 -2.82 0.53
C GLY A 64 -20.67 -2.86 1.12
N ASP A 65 -19.73 -2.28 0.38
CA ASP A 65 -18.32 -2.16 0.76
C ASP A 65 -18.11 -0.93 1.63
N ILE A 66 -17.87 -1.15 2.93
CA ILE A 66 -17.65 -0.08 3.92
C ILE A 66 -16.48 0.84 3.53
N THR A 67 -15.50 0.35 2.77
CA THR A 67 -14.32 1.13 2.35
C THR A 67 -14.67 2.25 1.35
N LYS A 68 -15.91 2.28 0.85
CA LYS A 68 -16.41 3.31 -0.07
C LYS A 68 -17.14 4.44 0.63
N LEU A 69 -17.46 4.31 1.92
CA LEU A 69 -18.28 5.28 2.64
C LEU A 69 -17.50 6.55 2.96
N GLN A 70 -18.06 7.70 2.59
CA GLN A 70 -17.56 9.02 2.95
C GLN A 70 -18.23 9.46 4.26
N VAL A 71 -17.66 9.02 5.38
CA VAL A 71 -18.09 9.27 6.76
C VAL A 71 -16.91 9.72 7.62
N ASP A 72 -17.13 10.16 8.86
CA ASP A 72 -16.03 10.53 9.74
C ASP A 72 -15.23 9.30 10.18
N ALA A 73 -15.91 8.22 10.56
CA ALA A 73 -15.27 6.98 10.98
C ALA A 73 -15.92 5.74 10.34
N ILE A 74 -15.09 4.81 9.87
CA ILE A 74 -15.52 3.42 9.65
C ILE A 74 -14.92 2.54 10.75
N VAL A 75 -15.63 1.48 11.14
CA VAL A 75 -15.16 0.55 12.17
C VAL A 75 -14.57 -0.70 11.52
N ASN A 76 -13.31 -0.96 11.85
CA ASN A 76 -12.61 -2.18 11.50
C ASN A 76 -12.77 -3.23 12.61
N ALA A 77 -13.24 -4.43 12.24
CA ALA A 77 -13.17 -5.61 13.10
C ALA A 77 -11.76 -6.22 13.02
N ALA A 78 -10.85 -5.70 13.87
CA ALA A 78 -9.44 -6.02 13.87
C ALA A 78 -9.11 -7.21 14.78
N LYS A 79 -7.88 -7.72 14.65
CA LYS A 79 -7.26 -8.64 15.62
C LYS A 79 -6.36 -7.86 16.60
N LYS A 80 -5.99 -8.50 17.72
CA LYS A 80 -5.18 -7.89 18.80
C LYS A 80 -3.94 -7.12 18.35
N THR A 81 -3.28 -7.53 17.26
CA THR A 81 -2.07 -6.86 16.79
C THR A 81 -2.32 -5.54 16.07
N LEU A 82 -3.54 -5.29 15.56
CA LEU A 82 -3.89 -4.19 14.65
C LEU A 82 -3.14 -4.17 13.30
N LEU A 83 -2.31 -5.17 13.01
CA LEU A 83 -1.44 -5.21 11.83
C LEU A 83 -2.13 -5.83 10.59
N GLY A 84 -3.44 -5.62 10.45
CA GLY A 84 -4.25 -6.16 9.37
C GLY A 84 -4.48 -7.68 9.42
N GLY A 85 -5.17 -8.21 8.41
CA GLY A 85 -5.58 -9.61 8.35
C GLY A 85 -6.36 -9.95 7.09
N GLY A 86 -7.26 -10.93 7.20
CA GLY A 86 -8.24 -11.27 6.16
C GLY A 86 -9.56 -10.52 6.34
N GLY A 87 -10.57 -10.88 5.55
CA GLY A 87 -11.93 -10.33 5.68
C GLY A 87 -11.97 -8.80 5.56
N ILE A 88 -12.79 -8.18 6.41
CA ILE A 88 -12.98 -6.72 6.44
C ILE A 88 -11.70 -5.97 6.85
N ASP A 89 -10.90 -6.54 7.75
CA ASP A 89 -9.62 -5.99 8.19
C ASP A 89 -8.64 -5.86 7.02
N GLY A 90 -8.49 -6.94 6.25
CA GLY A 90 -7.70 -6.93 5.03
C GLY A 90 -8.22 -5.97 3.96
N ALA A 91 -9.54 -5.88 3.80
CA ALA A 91 -10.16 -4.96 2.84
C ALA A 91 -9.88 -3.48 3.20
N ILE A 92 -10.03 -3.12 4.48
CA ILE A 92 -9.75 -1.78 4.99
C ILE A 92 -8.26 -1.44 4.85
N HIS A 93 -7.35 -2.32 5.26
CA HIS A 93 -5.91 -2.08 5.08
C HIS A 93 -5.51 -1.91 3.61
N LYS A 94 -6.06 -2.75 2.72
CA LYS A 94 -5.80 -2.65 1.28
C LYS A 94 -6.31 -1.34 0.69
N ALA A 95 -7.52 -0.93 1.06
CA ALA A 95 -8.13 0.30 0.56
C ALA A 95 -7.46 1.56 1.14
N SER A 96 -7.03 1.52 2.40
CA SER A 96 -6.35 2.62 3.09
C SER A 96 -4.89 2.79 2.64
N GLY A 97 -4.21 1.73 2.21
CA GLY A 97 -2.80 1.72 1.82
C GLY A 97 -1.84 1.51 2.99
N GLY A 98 -0.54 1.37 2.69
CA GLY A 98 0.48 0.91 3.66
C GLY A 98 0.68 1.82 4.89
N LEU A 99 0.21 3.06 4.82
CA LEU A 99 0.33 4.04 5.91
C LEU A 99 -0.54 3.69 7.11
N LEU A 100 -1.69 3.04 6.88
CA LEU A 100 -2.53 2.53 7.96
C LEU A 100 -1.79 1.50 8.79
N LEU A 101 -1.11 0.57 8.12
CA LEU A 101 -0.31 -0.46 8.80
C LEU A 101 0.78 0.17 9.67
N ARG A 102 1.43 1.22 9.17
CA ARG A 102 2.46 1.94 9.92
C ARG A 102 1.90 2.62 11.17
N GLU A 103 0.78 3.33 11.07
CA GLU A 103 0.17 3.96 12.24
C GLU A 103 -0.29 2.91 13.25
N CYS A 104 -0.92 1.83 12.79
CA CYS A 104 -1.29 0.70 13.65
C CYS A 104 -0.08 0.10 14.39
N ALA A 105 1.08 -0.02 13.75
CA ALA A 105 2.30 -0.52 14.39
C ALA A 105 2.75 0.36 15.57
N SER A 106 2.45 1.66 15.54
CA SER A 106 2.74 2.59 16.64
C SER A 106 1.75 2.51 17.81
N LEU A 107 0.61 1.83 17.64
CA LEU A 107 -0.44 1.74 18.66
C LEU A 107 -0.22 0.60 19.67
N CYS A 108 0.78 -0.26 19.49
CA CYS A 108 1.09 -1.40 20.36
C CYS A 108 -0.10 -2.37 20.56
N GLY A 109 -0.89 -2.63 19.50
CA GLY A 109 -2.03 -3.56 19.54
C GLY A 109 -3.27 -2.98 20.23
N CYS A 110 -4.28 -3.82 20.47
CA CYS A 110 -5.53 -3.46 21.14
C CYS A 110 -6.11 -4.68 21.87
N GLU A 111 -6.68 -4.47 23.05
CA GLU A 111 -7.29 -5.55 23.82
C GLU A 111 -8.71 -5.88 23.34
N THR A 112 -9.14 -7.12 23.60
CA THR A 112 -10.49 -7.55 23.23
C THR A 112 -11.53 -6.75 24.02
N GLY A 113 -12.50 -6.17 23.32
CA GLY A 113 -13.50 -5.27 23.92
C GLY A 113 -13.11 -3.80 23.93
N ASP A 114 -11.93 -3.45 23.41
CA ASP A 114 -11.43 -2.08 23.32
C ASP A 114 -11.31 -1.61 21.86
N ALA A 115 -11.01 -0.33 21.65
CA ALA A 115 -10.85 0.26 20.33
C ALA A 115 -9.79 1.37 20.30
N LYS A 116 -9.16 1.54 19.13
CA LYS A 116 -8.18 2.61 18.87
C LYS A 116 -8.45 3.26 17.51
N VAL A 117 -8.13 4.54 17.37
CA VAL A 117 -8.40 5.32 16.16
C VAL A 117 -7.11 5.62 15.39
N THR A 118 -7.22 5.63 14.06
CA THR A 118 -6.17 6.05 13.12
C THR A 118 -6.76 6.96 12.05
N LYS A 119 -5.91 7.57 11.22
CA LYS A 119 -6.36 8.23 9.99
C LYS A 119 -6.90 7.20 8.98
N GLY A 120 -7.77 7.65 8.07
CA GLY A 120 -8.33 6.83 6.98
C GLY A 120 -7.47 6.76 5.72
N TYR A 121 -6.46 7.61 5.60
CA TYR A 121 -5.51 7.65 4.47
C TYR A 121 -6.18 7.68 3.08
N ASN A 122 -6.11 6.59 2.32
CA ASN A 122 -6.71 6.50 0.99
C ASN A 122 -8.21 6.13 1.01
N LEU A 123 -8.82 6.01 2.19
CA LEU A 123 -10.26 5.82 2.33
C LEU A 123 -10.99 7.16 2.13
N PRO A 124 -12.24 7.15 1.64
CA PRO A 124 -13.10 8.32 1.69
C PRO A 124 -13.50 8.71 3.13
N SER A 125 -13.40 7.77 4.07
CA SER A 125 -13.62 8.05 5.49
C SER A 125 -12.45 8.82 6.08
N LYS A 126 -12.72 9.75 7.00
CA LYS A 126 -11.64 10.54 7.63
C LYS A 126 -10.74 9.68 8.52
N THR A 127 -11.34 8.72 9.23
CA THR A 127 -10.67 7.85 10.20
C THR A 127 -11.11 6.40 10.09
N VAL A 128 -10.33 5.53 10.72
CA VAL A 128 -10.68 4.13 10.99
C VAL A 128 -10.63 3.92 12.50
N ILE A 129 -11.69 3.38 13.08
CA ILE A 129 -11.71 2.92 14.47
C ILE A 129 -11.53 1.41 14.46
N HIS A 130 -10.42 0.94 14.99
CA HIS A 130 -10.06 -0.47 15.08
C HIS A 130 -10.51 -1.02 16.43
N THR A 131 -11.46 -1.95 16.42
CA THR A 131 -11.91 -2.65 17.63
C THR A 131 -11.63 -4.15 17.52
N VAL A 132 -11.30 -4.77 18.67
CA VAL A 132 -10.99 -6.20 18.72
C VAL A 132 -12.15 -6.95 19.35
N GLY A 133 -12.93 -7.61 18.50
CA GLY A 133 -14.07 -8.42 18.91
C GLY A 133 -13.67 -9.70 19.67
N PRO A 134 -14.57 -10.26 20.49
CA PRO A 134 -14.38 -11.58 21.11
C PRO A 134 -14.40 -12.71 20.08
N ILE A 135 -13.61 -13.75 20.34
CA ILE A 135 -13.70 -15.02 19.62
C ILE A 135 -14.79 -15.84 20.31
N TYR A 136 -15.98 -15.90 19.71
CA TYR A 136 -17.20 -16.40 20.35
C TYR A 136 -17.05 -17.83 20.89
N TYR A 137 -16.54 -18.76 20.09
CA TYR A 137 -16.42 -20.16 20.47
C TYR A 137 -15.37 -20.45 21.57
N LYS A 138 -14.52 -19.47 21.93
CA LYS A 138 -13.56 -19.60 23.03
C LYS A 138 -14.15 -19.21 24.39
N ASP A 139 -15.12 -18.31 24.39
CA ASP A 139 -15.74 -17.77 25.61
C ASP A 139 -17.16 -17.28 25.29
N PRO A 140 -18.13 -18.18 25.03
CA PRO A 140 -19.48 -17.77 24.65
C PRO A 140 -20.19 -16.93 25.72
N GLU A 141 -19.95 -17.25 27.01
CA GLU A 141 -20.58 -16.58 28.15
C GLU A 141 -20.05 -15.15 28.34
N GLY A 142 -18.74 -14.94 28.19
CA GLY A 142 -18.12 -13.61 28.28
C GLY A 142 -18.11 -12.81 26.97
N ALA A 143 -18.48 -13.42 25.84
CA ALA A 143 -18.39 -12.77 24.53
C ALA A 143 -19.33 -11.59 24.40
N GLU A 144 -20.58 -11.67 24.88
CA GLU A 144 -21.52 -10.55 24.75
C GLU A 144 -21.00 -9.28 25.42
N VAL A 145 -20.48 -9.40 26.65
CA VAL A 145 -19.91 -8.26 27.40
C VAL A 145 -18.79 -7.58 26.61
N LYS A 146 -17.89 -8.37 26.02
CA LYS A 146 -16.78 -7.87 25.21
C LYS A 146 -17.27 -7.24 23.90
N LEU A 147 -18.25 -7.85 23.24
CA LEU A 147 -18.83 -7.30 22.01
C LEU A 147 -19.54 -5.97 22.28
N ARG A 148 -20.32 -5.88 23.37
CA ARG A 148 -20.95 -4.63 23.82
C ARG A 148 -19.91 -3.55 24.08
N SER A 149 -18.80 -3.92 24.72
CA SER A 149 -17.69 -2.99 24.97
C SER A 149 -17.05 -2.47 23.68
N CYS A 150 -16.90 -3.30 22.64
CA CYS A 150 -16.39 -2.87 21.33
C CYS A 150 -17.23 -1.72 20.75
N TYR A 151 -18.54 -1.93 20.65
CA TYR A 151 -19.46 -0.91 20.10
C TYR A 151 -19.46 0.37 20.94
N ARG A 152 -19.52 0.23 22.27
CA ARG A 152 -19.49 1.37 23.19
C ARG A 152 -18.20 2.18 23.04
N ARG A 153 -17.02 1.53 23.04
CA ARG A 153 -15.74 2.23 22.92
C ARG A 153 -15.62 2.97 21.59
N CYS A 154 -16.12 2.40 20.48
CA CYS A 154 -16.17 3.10 19.20
C CYS A 154 -17.01 4.39 19.28
N LEU A 155 -18.16 4.35 19.95
CA LEU A 155 -19.03 5.51 20.12
C LEU A 155 -18.41 6.58 21.04
N GLU A 156 -17.73 6.16 22.11
CA GLU A 156 -16.97 7.06 22.99
C GLU A 156 -15.85 7.79 22.21
N ILE A 157 -15.12 7.07 21.35
CA ILE A 157 -14.12 7.67 20.46
C ILE A 157 -14.76 8.70 19.51
N CYS A 158 -15.96 8.44 19.00
CA CYS A 158 -16.66 9.42 18.18
C CYS A 158 -16.94 10.72 18.93
N ASP A 159 -17.33 10.64 20.20
CA ASP A 159 -17.56 11.83 21.03
C ASP A 159 -16.24 12.54 21.40
N GLU A 160 -15.18 11.78 21.74
CA GLU A 160 -13.82 12.31 21.99
C GLU A 160 -13.28 13.13 20.80
N HIS A 161 -13.69 12.78 19.58
CA HIS A 161 -13.25 13.42 18.34
C HIS A 161 -14.32 14.30 17.66
N HIS A 162 -15.48 14.48 18.28
CA HIS A 162 -16.63 15.23 17.73
C HIS A 162 -17.05 14.79 16.32
N PHE A 163 -17.08 13.48 16.09
CA PHE A 163 -17.56 12.90 14.83
C PHE A 163 -19.08 12.98 14.73
N HIS A 164 -19.57 13.19 13.51
CA HIS A 164 -20.99 13.26 13.18
C HIS A 164 -21.48 11.98 12.51
N SER A 165 -20.60 11.20 11.89
CA SER A 165 -20.97 9.97 11.20
C SER A 165 -20.04 8.79 11.47
N ILE A 166 -20.62 7.62 11.73
CA ILE A 166 -19.89 6.36 11.94
C ILE A 166 -20.54 5.22 11.15
N ALA A 167 -19.73 4.38 10.52
CA ALA A 167 -20.18 3.13 9.91
C ALA A 167 -19.59 1.91 10.63
N PHE A 168 -20.46 1.02 11.12
CA PHE A 168 -20.10 -0.25 11.74
C PHE A 168 -20.15 -1.39 10.73
N CYS A 169 -19.23 -2.34 10.83
CA CYS A 169 -19.45 -3.70 10.33
C CYS A 169 -20.04 -4.58 11.46
N LEU A 170 -20.45 -5.81 11.12
CA LEU A 170 -20.85 -6.81 12.11
C LEU A 170 -19.62 -7.43 12.79
N VAL A 171 -19.18 -6.78 13.88
CA VAL A 171 -17.98 -7.18 14.64
C VAL A 171 -18.14 -8.61 15.15
N SER A 172 -17.07 -9.41 15.01
CA SER A 172 -17.00 -10.83 15.39
C SER A 172 -17.88 -11.82 14.62
N CYS A 173 -18.77 -11.38 13.73
CA CYS A 173 -19.72 -12.26 13.04
C CYS A 173 -19.14 -13.02 11.83
N GLY A 174 -17.87 -12.77 11.50
CA GLY A 174 -17.11 -13.54 10.51
C GLY A 174 -16.36 -14.72 11.14
N ILE A 175 -15.05 -14.80 10.90
CA ILE A 175 -14.19 -15.90 11.39
C ILE A 175 -14.16 -16.08 12.91
N TYR A 176 -14.55 -15.06 13.69
CA TYR A 176 -14.66 -15.11 15.15
C TYR A 176 -15.95 -15.79 15.63
N GLY A 177 -16.88 -16.07 14.72
CA GLY A 177 -17.98 -17.00 14.93
C GLY A 177 -19.13 -16.49 15.77
N TYR A 178 -19.20 -15.19 16.04
CA TYR A 178 -20.34 -14.62 16.75
C TYR A 178 -21.62 -14.79 15.90
N PRO A 179 -22.72 -15.31 16.46
CA PRO A 179 -23.95 -15.48 15.70
C PRO A 179 -24.48 -14.15 15.14
N VAL A 180 -24.78 -14.10 13.84
CA VAL A 180 -25.15 -12.86 13.12
C VAL A 180 -26.37 -12.16 13.73
N LYS A 181 -27.44 -12.89 14.06
CA LYS A 181 -28.67 -12.33 14.62
C LYS A 181 -28.43 -11.69 15.98
N GLU A 182 -27.69 -12.38 16.84
CA GLU A 182 -27.35 -11.95 18.18
C GLU A 182 -26.34 -10.78 18.14
N GLY A 183 -25.36 -10.82 17.23
CA GLY A 183 -24.42 -9.73 17.02
C GLY A 183 -25.10 -8.46 16.49
N ALA A 184 -26.05 -8.61 15.55
CA ALA A 184 -26.90 -7.53 15.07
C ALA A 184 -27.72 -6.92 16.21
N GLN A 185 -28.35 -7.75 17.06
CA GLN A 185 -29.11 -7.29 18.22
C GLN A 185 -28.22 -6.50 19.19
N VAL A 186 -27.05 -7.04 19.56
CA VAL A 186 -26.08 -6.36 20.43
C VAL A 186 -25.67 -5.01 19.84
N SER A 187 -25.37 -4.95 18.54
CA SER A 187 -24.95 -3.71 17.89
C SER A 187 -26.04 -2.63 17.95
N GLN A 188 -27.29 -2.99 17.68
CA GLN A 188 -28.41 -2.06 17.71
C GLN A 188 -28.76 -1.62 19.13
N ASP A 189 -28.76 -2.55 20.09
CA ASP A 189 -29.02 -2.27 21.50
C ASP A 189 -28.01 -1.27 22.06
N VAL A 190 -26.71 -1.52 21.84
CA VAL A 190 -25.65 -0.64 22.35
C VAL A 190 -25.74 0.75 21.74
N VAL A 191 -25.95 0.86 20.43
CA VAL A 191 -26.12 2.17 19.77
C VAL A 191 -27.35 2.89 20.32
N THR A 192 -28.48 2.19 20.47
CA THR A 192 -29.72 2.78 20.99
C THR A 192 -29.55 3.26 22.43
N ASP A 193 -28.98 2.42 23.30
CA ASP A 193 -28.69 2.77 24.69
C ASP A 193 -27.72 3.95 24.80
N TYR A 194 -26.69 3.96 23.95
CA TYR A 194 -25.71 5.05 23.92
C TYR A 194 -26.36 6.39 23.56
N LEU A 195 -27.17 6.43 22.49
CA LEU A 195 -27.86 7.64 22.06
C LEU A 195 -28.85 8.15 23.12
N ASN A 196 -29.54 7.24 23.83
CA ASN A 196 -30.45 7.61 24.92
C ASN A 196 -29.71 8.19 26.14
N ARG A 197 -28.50 7.69 26.43
CA ARG A 197 -27.69 8.16 27.57
C ARG A 197 -26.87 9.41 27.26
N ASN A 198 -26.59 9.66 25.98
CA ASN A 198 -25.75 10.76 25.52
C ASN A 198 -26.52 11.67 24.55
N PRO A 199 -27.57 12.39 25.00
CA PRO A 199 -28.37 13.25 24.12
C PRO A 199 -27.59 14.41 23.49
N ASN A 200 -26.41 14.72 24.02
CA ASN A 200 -25.51 15.77 23.54
C ASN A 200 -24.39 15.25 22.62
N THR A 201 -24.38 13.96 22.25
CA THR A 201 -23.44 13.43 21.24
C THR A 201 -23.56 14.21 19.93
N SER A 202 -22.41 14.44 19.28
CA SER A 202 -22.34 15.06 17.95
C SER A 202 -22.76 14.11 16.82
N LEU A 203 -22.88 12.81 17.11
CA LEU A 203 -23.29 11.81 16.12
C LEU A 203 -24.70 12.12 15.61
N THR A 204 -24.82 12.25 14.28
CA THR A 204 -26.06 12.41 13.53
C THR A 204 -26.42 11.15 12.74
N ASP A 205 -25.42 10.43 12.22
CA ASP A 205 -25.62 9.32 11.29
C ASP A 205 -24.83 8.08 11.72
N ILE A 206 -25.54 6.99 11.98
CA ILE A 206 -24.97 5.69 12.34
C ILE A 206 -25.37 4.68 11.27
N VAL A 207 -24.38 4.17 10.54
CA VAL A 207 -24.57 3.19 9.46
C VAL A 207 -24.17 1.80 9.93
N PHE A 208 -25.09 0.84 9.87
CA PHE A 208 -24.80 -0.58 10.03
C PHE A 208 -24.57 -1.17 8.64
N THR A 209 -23.34 -1.62 8.39
CA THR A 209 -22.90 -2.15 7.10
C THR A 209 -22.85 -3.67 7.14
N VAL A 210 -23.59 -4.29 6.24
CA VAL A 210 -23.55 -5.73 5.96
C VAL A 210 -23.00 -5.96 4.56
N PHE A 211 -22.45 -7.15 4.31
CA PHE A 211 -21.86 -7.48 3.01
C PHE A 211 -22.69 -8.53 2.26
N SER A 212 -22.99 -9.66 2.90
CA SER A 212 -23.72 -10.76 2.27
C SER A 212 -25.24 -10.55 2.32
N ASN A 213 -25.96 -11.12 1.35
CA ASN A 213 -27.44 -11.11 1.34
C ASN A 213 -28.02 -11.81 2.58
N ALA A 214 -27.40 -12.92 3.01
CA ALA A 214 -27.84 -13.66 4.18
C ALA A 214 -27.74 -12.82 5.47
N ASP A 215 -26.62 -12.11 5.66
CA ASP A 215 -26.45 -11.22 6.82
C ASP A 215 -27.42 -10.03 6.74
N ALA A 216 -27.65 -9.52 5.52
CA ALA A 216 -28.60 -8.43 5.28
C ALA A 216 -30.03 -8.81 5.65
N GLU A 217 -30.51 -9.98 5.23
CA GLU A 217 -31.84 -10.48 5.61
C GLU A 217 -31.99 -10.63 7.12
N ILE A 218 -30.99 -11.22 7.79
CA ILE A 218 -31.00 -11.41 9.24
C ILE A 218 -30.98 -10.07 9.97
N PHE A 219 -30.10 -9.15 9.59
CA PHE A 219 -30.02 -7.85 10.24
C PHE A 219 -31.27 -7.03 9.96
N HIS A 220 -31.85 -7.07 8.76
CA HIS A 220 -33.09 -6.36 8.48
C HIS A 220 -34.23 -6.75 9.43
N GLN A 221 -34.38 -8.06 9.72
CA GLN A 221 -35.36 -8.56 10.68
C GLN A 221 -35.13 -8.10 12.12
N VAL A 222 -33.87 -7.88 12.51
CA VAL A 222 -33.51 -7.31 13.81
C VAL A 222 -33.75 -5.80 13.80
N PHE A 223 -33.38 -5.15 12.71
CA PHE A 223 -33.31 -3.70 12.60
C PHE A 223 -34.69 -3.05 12.74
N ASP A 224 -35.72 -3.65 12.15
CA ASP A 224 -37.10 -3.14 12.15
C ASP A 224 -37.85 -3.41 13.46
N ARG A 225 -37.25 -4.16 14.41
CA ARG A 225 -37.89 -4.36 15.71
C ARG A 225 -37.95 -3.02 16.45
N ASN A 226 -39.15 -2.65 16.85
CA ASN A 226 -39.35 -1.58 17.82
C ASN A 226 -38.79 -2.09 19.15
N VAL A 227 -37.83 -1.39 19.73
CA VAL A 227 -37.27 -1.65 21.08
C VAL A 227 -38.36 -1.34 22.11
N LYS A 228 -39.44 -2.13 22.13
CA LYS A 228 -40.31 -2.22 23.30
C LYS A 228 -39.47 -2.97 24.34
N LYS A 229 -39.42 -2.43 25.55
CA LYS A 229 -38.73 -2.98 26.72
C LYS A 229 -39.27 -4.39 27.04
N GLU A 230 -38.84 -5.41 26.31
CA GLU A 230 -38.97 -6.79 26.75
C GLU A 230 -37.82 -7.07 27.71
N LYS A 231 -38.15 -7.08 29.00
CA LYS A 231 -37.35 -7.72 30.04
C LYS A 231 -37.45 -9.24 29.90
N ASP A 232 -37.10 -9.79 28.73
CA ASP A 232 -37.10 -11.23 28.54
C ASP A 232 -35.65 -11.69 28.52
N GLY A 233 -35.26 -12.28 29.65
CA GLY A 233 -33.93 -12.80 29.89
C GLY A 233 -33.47 -13.71 28.75
N LEU A 234 -32.21 -13.52 28.34
CA LEU A 234 -31.48 -14.47 27.51
C LEU A 234 -31.55 -15.85 28.17
N LYS A 235 -32.43 -16.72 27.67
CA LYS A 235 -32.32 -18.16 27.94
C LYS A 235 -31.17 -18.70 27.11
N GLU A 236 -30.21 -19.27 27.81
CA GLU A 236 -28.99 -19.89 27.33
C GLU A 236 -29.17 -20.67 26.02
N GLY A 237 -28.53 -20.20 24.96
CA GLY A 237 -28.44 -20.88 23.66
C GLY A 237 -27.47 -22.07 23.71
N LYS A 238 -27.79 -23.12 24.46
CA LYS A 238 -26.94 -24.34 24.57
C LYS A 238 -27.03 -25.26 23.34
N VAL A 239 -28.10 -25.18 22.53
CA VAL A 239 -28.36 -26.17 21.46
C VAL A 239 -27.65 -25.84 20.13
N GLY A 240 -27.24 -24.59 19.89
CA GLY A 240 -26.61 -24.18 18.62
C GLY A 240 -25.08 -24.17 18.61
N ILE A 241 -24.43 -24.27 19.78
CA ILE A 241 -22.98 -24.06 19.93
C ILE A 241 -22.19 -25.21 19.32
N GLU A 242 -22.62 -26.46 19.51
CA GLU A 242 -21.86 -27.65 19.09
C GLU A 242 -21.88 -27.86 17.57
N GLN A 243 -23.01 -27.57 16.91
CA GLN A 243 -23.13 -27.61 15.45
C GLN A 243 -22.38 -26.44 14.79
N LYS A 244 -22.46 -25.22 15.34
CA LYS A 244 -21.67 -24.07 14.83
C LYS A 244 -20.18 -24.19 15.08
N LYS A 245 -19.73 -24.79 16.20
CA LYS A 245 -18.31 -25.09 16.44
C LYS A 245 -17.73 -25.94 15.32
N LYS A 246 -18.44 -27.01 14.92
CA LYS A 246 -18.04 -27.87 13.80
C LYS A 246 -18.01 -27.11 12.48
N GLU A 247 -19.02 -26.28 12.20
CA GLU A 247 -19.06 -25.49 10.96
C GLU A 247 -17.93 -24.44 10.89
N ILE A 248 -17.58 -23.82 12.02
CA ILE A 248 -16.50 -22.84 12.14
C ILE A 248 -15.13 -23.53 12.06
N GLU A 249 -14.94 -24.69 12.70
CA GLU A 249 -13.71 -25.48 12.58
C GLU A 249 -13.43 -25.89 11.14
N ILE A 250 -14.47 -26.31 10.40
CA ILE A 250 -14.37 -26.63 8.97
C ILE A 250 -13.98 -25.38 8.17
N LYS A 251 -14.61 -24.22 8.40
CA LYS A 251 -14.26 -22.97 7.71
C LYS A 251 -12.83 -22.53 8.02
N GLN A 252 -12.38 -22.67 9.27
CA GLN A 252 -11.02 -22.31 9.70
C GLN A 252 -9.95 -23.26 9.14
N GLN A 253 -10.22 -24.57 9.06
CA GLN A 253 -9.34 -25.52 8.39
C GLN A 253 -9.23 -25.23 6.90
N GLN A 254 -10.36 -24.95 6.23
CA GLN A 254 -10.37 -24.59 4.81
C GLN A 254 -9.62 -23.28 4.52
N GLU A 255 -9.67 -22.29 5.41
CA GLU A 255 -8.88 -21.05 5.26
C GLU A 255 -7.40 -21.26 5.57
N LYS A 256 -7.05 -22.02 6.62
CA LYS A 256 -5.66 -22.38 6.95
C LYS A 256 -4.99 -23.24 5.87
N GLU A 257 -5.74 -24.04 5.11
CA GLU A 257 -5.22 -24.79 3.96
C GLU A 257 -5.07 -23.92 2.70
N LYS A 258 -5.86 -22.84 2.58
CA LYS A 258 -5.76 -21.87 1.47
C LYS A 258 -4.66 -20.84 1.69
N GLU A 259 -4.32 -20.51 2.94
CA GLU A 259 -3.31 -19.51 3.30
C GLU A 259 -1.89 -19.82 2.76
N PRO A 260 -1.37 -21.06 2.84
CA PRO A 260 -0.08 -21.43 2.25
C PRO A 260 -0.11 -21.34 0.72
N LYS A 261 -1.16 -21.84 0.08
CA LYS A 261 -1.31 -21.81 -1.39
C LYS A 261 -1.47 -20.38 -1.93
N ARG A 262 -2.10 -19.49 -1.15
CA ARG A 262 -2.22 -18.07 -1.48
C ARG A 262 -0.91 -17.32 -1.27
N LYS A 263 -0.20 -17.58 -0.16
CA LYS A 263 1.16 -17.05 0.08
C LYS A 263 2.14 -17.53 -0.98
N GLU A 264 2.03 -18.77 -1.44
CA GLU A 264 2.87 -19.34 -2.49
C GLU A 264 2.56 -18.71 -3.86
N LYS A 265 1.28 -18.53 -4.22
CA LYS A 265 0.88 -17.78 -5.43
C LYS A 265 1.25 -16.30 -5.38
N GLU A 266 1.09 -15.64 -4.23
CA GLU A 266 1.48 -14.24 -4.03
C GLU A 266 3.00 -14.11 -4.11
N ASN A 267 3.78 -15.03 -3.51
CA ASN A 267 5.24 -15.03 -3.59
C ASN A 267 5.74 -15.34 -5.02
N GLN A 268 5.08 -16.25 -5.75
CA GLN A 268 5.36 -16.48 -7.17
C GLN A 268 5.05 -15.25 -8.05
N GLN A 269 3.97 -14.53 -7.77
CA GLN A 269 3.63 -13.27 -8.46
C GLN A 269 4.55 -12.10 -8.07
N LEU A 270 5.00 -12.04 -6.81
CA LEU A 270 5.98 -11.07 -6.30
C LEU A 270 7.36 -11.27 -6.91
N ILE A 271 7.73 -12.51 -7.29
CA ILE A 271 9.00 -12.82 -7.98
C ILE A 271 8.88 -12.63 -9.50
N GLN A 272 7.74 -12.99 -10.12
CA GLN A 272 7.56 -12.86 -11.57
C GLN A 272 7.41 -11.42 -12.05
N LYS A 273 6.69 -10.55 -11.31
CA LYS A 273 6.47 -9.16 -11.72
C LYS A 273 7.76 -8.34 -11.87
N PRO A 274 8.70 -8.36 -10.92
CA PRO A 274 9.99 -7.67 -11.09
C PRO A 274 10.79 -8.23 -12.27
N LEU A 275 10.77 -9.54 -12.51
CA LEU A 275 11.49 -10.15 -13.63
C LEU A 275 10.90 -9.73 -14.99
N GLU A 276 9.58 -9.58 -15.09
CA GLU A 276 8.92 -9.09 -16.30
C GLU A 276 9.18 -7.60 -16.52
N ILE A 277 9.09 -6.79 -15.46
CA ILE A 277 9.39 -5.35 -15.51
C ILE A 277 10.85 -5.12 -15.92
N MET A 278 11.81 -5.85 -15.34
CA MET A 278 13.22 -5.76 -15.73
C MET A 278 13.45 -6.13 -17.20
N LYS A 279 12.77 -7.16 -17.72
CA LYS A 279 12.87 -7.55 -19.14
C LYS A 279 12.24 -6.52 -20.07
N THR A 280 11.19 -5.84 -19.65
CA THR A 280 10.55 -4.76 -20.40
C THR A 280 11.41 -3.50 -20.37
N GLU A 281 11.97 -3.14 -19.21
CA GLU A 281 12.89 -2.01 -19.05
C GLU A 281 14.20 -2.21 -19.83
N GLU A 282 14.76 -3.42 -19.87
CA GLU A 282 15.93 -3.72 -20.70
C GLU A 282 15.62 -3.58 -22.20
N LYS A 283 14.46 -4.05 -22.65
CA LYS A 283 14.00 -3.90 -24.04
C LYS A 283 13.74 -2.44 -24.41
N ASP A 284 13.14 -1.68 -23.50
CA ASP A 284 12.84 -0.27 -23.73
C ASP A 284 14.13 0.58 -23.72
N GLN A 285 15.08 0.28 -22.84
CA GLN A 285 16.41 0.89 -22.86
C GLN A 285 17.20 0.55 -24.14
N GLN A 286 17.05 -0.66 -24.67
CA GLN A 286 17.65 -1.04 -25.97
C GLN A 286 17.02 -0.25 -27.13
N LYS A 287 15.69 -0.15 -27.17
CA LYS A 287 14.98 0.66 -28.18
C LYS A 287 15.34 2.14 -28.09
N GLU A 288 15.46 2.69 -26.88
CA GLU A 288 15.83 4.10 -26.69
C GLU A 288 17.28 4.36 -27.13
N LYS A 289 18.20 3.40 -26.92
CA LYS A 289 19.57 3.46 -27.44
C LYS A 289 19.62 3.37 -28.97
N GLU A 290 18.80 2.54 -29.60
CA GLU A 290 18.69 2.45 -31.05
C GLU A 290 18.11 3.74 -31.65
N GLN A 291 17.04 4.29 -31.07
CA GLN A 291 16.46 5.56 -31.51
C GLN A 291 17.44 6.73 -31.35
N LYS A 292 18.22 6.77 -30.26
CA LYS A 292 19.26 7.80 -30.08
C LYS A 292 20.36 7.70 -31.13
N LYS A 293 20.79 6.47 -31.49
CA LYS A 293 21.76 6.25 -32.57
C LYS A 293 21.22 6.68 -33.94
N GLU A 294 19.96 6.36 -34.25
CA GLU A 294 19.33 6.82 -35.50
C GLU A 294 19.21 8.34 -35.56
N LEU A 295 18.87 8.98 -34.43
CA LEU A 295 18.76 10.44 -34.34
C LEU A 295 20.13 11.12 -34.50
N GLU A 296 21.20 10.54 -33.94
CA GLU A 296 22.58 11.03 -34.13
C GLU A 296 23.04 10.88 -35.59
N GLN A 297 22.79 9.73 -36.21
CA GLN A 297 23.12 9.52 -37.63
C GLN A 297 22.37 10.48 -38.55
N LYS A 298 21.10 10.78 -38.23
CA LYS A 298 20.29 11.76 -38.96
C LYS A 298 20.84 13.18 -38.79
N LYS A 299 21.23 13.57 -37.58
CA LYS A 299 21.88 14.87 -37.31
C LYS A 299 23.21 15.02 -38.05
N GLU A 300 24.04 13.98 -38.12
CA GLU A 300 25.28 14.00 -38.90
C GLU A 300 25.02 14.12 -40.40
N SER A 301 24.01 13.41 -40.92
CA SER A 301 23.58 13.49 -42.32
C SER A 301 23.09 14.90 -42.67
N ASP A 302 22.29 15.51 -41.80
CA ASP A 302 21.76 16.86 -42.00
C ASP A 302 22.87 17.92 -41.93
N GLN A 303 23.83 17.78 -41.00
CA GLN A 303 25.01 18.66 -40.95
C GLN A 303 25.89 18.54 -42.20
N LYS A 304 26.08 17.33 -42.73
CA LYS A 304 26.83 17.13 -43.99
C LYS A 304 26.13 17.79 -45.18
N LYS A 305 24.80 17.66 -45.27
CA LYS A 305 24.00 18.34 -46.31
C LYS A 305 24.06 19.86 -46.17
N GLU A 306 24.05 20.40 -44.95
CA GLU A 306 24.15 21.83 -44.72
C GLU A 306 25.54 22.37 -45.07
N GLN A 307 26.62 21.65 -44.72
CA GLN A 307 27.97 22.00 -45.15
C GLN A 307 28.12 21.97 -46.67
N GLN A 308 27.50 21.00 -47.35
CA GLN A 308 27.55 20.91 -48.81
C GLN A 308 26.81 22.08 -49.47
N LYS A 309 25.62 22.45 -48.96
CA LYS A 309 24.91 23.66 -49.42
C LYS A 309 25.69 24.94 -49.17
N ARG A 310 26.41 25.06 -48.05
CA ARG A 310 27.28 26.23 -47.77
C ARG A 310 28.47 26.28 -48.74
N LYS A 311 29.08 25.15 -49.06
CA LYS A 311 30.16 25.06 -50.06
C LYS A 311 29.67 25.42 -51.47
N GLU A 312 28.49 24.96 -51.88
CA GLU A 312 27.88 25.34 -53.16
C GLU A 312 27.55 26.83 -53.21
N LYS A 313 27.06 27.42 -52.12
CA LYS A 313 26.77 28.85 -52.04
C LYS A 313 28.05 29.70 -52.11
N GLN A 314 29.11 29.27 -51.42
CA GLN A 314 30.43 29.91 -51.51
C GLN A 314 31.06 29.75 -52.90
N GLY A 315 30.88 28.60 -53.55
CA GLY A 315 31.31 28.39 -54.94
C GLY A 315 30.63 29.34 -55.92
N LYS A 316 29.31 29.51 -55.79
CA LYS A 316 28.54 30.46 -56.61
C LYS A 316 28.89 31.93 -56.32
N GLU A 317 29.20 32.28 -55.07
CA GLU A 317 29.70 33.63 -54.71
C GLU A 317 31.11 33.89 -55.24
N LEU A 318 31.98 32.87 -55.28
CA LEU A 318 33.32 32.95 -55.89
C LEU A 318 33.25 33.07 -57.42
N GLU A 319 32.36 32.32 -58.08
CA GLU A 319 32.11 32.44 -59.52
C GLU A 319 31.52 33.81 -59.89
N ALA A 320 30.63 34.36 -59.06
CA ALA A 320 30.10 35.71 -59.24
C ALA A 320 31.18 36.80 -59.08
N LYS A 321 32.17 36.60 -58.20
CA LYS A 321 33.29 37.54 -58.01
C LYS A 321 34.36 37.43 -59.11
N PHE A 322 34.58 36.24 -59.69
CA PHE A 322 35.51 36.05 -60.81
C PHE A 322 34.94 36.45 -62.19
N GLY A 323 33.62 36.71 -62.29
CA GLY A 323 32.96 37.15 -63.51
C GLY A 323 33.10 38.64 -63.85
N GLN A 324 33.74 39.46 -63.01
CA GLN A 324 33.80 40.92 -63.19
C GLN A 324 35.20 41.56 -63.27
N GLU A 325 36.30 40.78 -63.32
CA GLU A 325 37.63 41.35 -63.56
C GLU A 325 38.33 40.66 -64.74
N LYS A 326 37.88 41.00 -65.95
CA LYS A 326 38.67 40.88 -67.19
C LYS A 326 38.78 42.26 -67.85
N SER A 327 39.69 43.09 -67.34
CA SER A 327 40.25 44.23 -68.10
C SER A 327 41.46 44.81 -67.38
N HIS A 328 42.56 44.92 -68.12
CA HIS A 328 43.78 45.71 -67.92
C HIS A 328 45.05 45.08 -67.33
N GLU A 329 46.13 45.40 -68.05
CA GLU A 329 47.49 44.87 -68.09
C GLU A 329 48.40 45.20 -66.88
N LYS A 330 49.27 44.22 -66.53
CA LYS A 330 50.73 44.21 -66.19
C LYS A 330 51.48 45.53 -65.80
N PRO A 331 52.66 45.52 -65.12
CA PRO A 331 53.62 44.41 -64.86
C PRO A 331 54.33 44.33 -63.46
N LYS A 332 55.02 43.19 -63.24
CA LYS A 332 56.26 42.94 -62.43
C LYS A 332 56.35 43.41 -60.97
N ASP A 333 56.53 42.47 -60.03
CA ASP A 333 57.80 42.40 -59.28
C ASP A 333 58.06 41.01 -58.65
N LYS A 334 59.35 40.67 -58.56
CA LYS A 334 59.93 39.41 -58.11
C LYS A 334 60.20 39.43 -56.61
N SER A 335 59.54 38.56 -55.86
CA SER A 335 59.96 37.94 -54.58
C SER A 335 58.66 37.41 -53.96
N ASN A 336 58.45 36.12 -53.77
CA ASN A 336 59.13 35.33 -52.75
C ASN A 336 58.73 33.85 -52.97
N GLU A 337 59.48 33.12 -53.79
CA GLU A 337 59.34 31.67 -54.05
C GLU A 337 59.73 30.78 -52.84
N LYS A 338 59.67 31.32 -51.61
CA LYS A 338 60.09 30.59 -50.40
C LYS A 338 58.95 30.19 -49.46
N TYR A 339 57.68 30.49 -49.81
CA TYR A 339 56.51 30.16 -48.97
C TYR A 339 55.61 29.04 -49.53
N ILE A 340 55.86 28.57 -50.76
CA ILE A 340 55.10 27.49 -51.42
C ILE A 340 56.01 26.27 -51.64
N GLN A 341 56.73 25.85 -50.59
CA GLN A 341 57.41 24.54 -50.57
C GLN A 341 57.35 23.83 -49.21
N LEU A 342 56.78 24.48 -48.18
CA LEU A 342 56.64 23.90 -46.83
C LEU A 342 55.23 23.39 -46.47
N THR A 343 54.29 23.38 -47.41
CA THR A 343 52.90 22.91 -47.18
C THR A 343 52.50 21.70 -48.03
N LYS A 344 53.47 21.04 -48.70
CA LYS A 344 53.25 19.77 -49.41
C LYS A 344 53.90 18.54 -48.77
N GLU A 345 54.70 18.68 -47.70
CA GLU A 345 55.28 17.54 -46.97
C GLU A 345 54.48 17.06 -45.74
N ASN A 346 53.66 17.91 -45.12
CA ASN A 346 52.84 17.50 -43.96
C ASN A 346 51.50 16.81 -44.31
N ARG A 347 51.31 16.40 -45.56
CA ARG A 347 50.10 15.68 -46.03
C ARG A 347 50.35 14.23 -46.43
N LYS A 348 51.53 13.67 -46.13
CA LYS A 348 51.87 12.25 -46.38
C LYS A 348 52.22 11.42 -45.13
N GLU A 349 52.15 11.99 -43.93
CA GLU A 349 52.48 11.28 -42.67
C GLU A 349 51.30 10.95 -41.73
N LYS A 350 50.04 11.19 -42.13
CA LYS A 350 48.86 10.83 -41.30
C LYS A 350 47.93 9.74 -41.85
N GLU A 351 48.32 9.06 -42.93
CA GLU A 351 47.55 7.94 -43.52
C GLU A 351 48.31 6.60 -43.55
N LYS A 352 49.38 6.43 -42.75
CA LYS A 352 50.14 5.16 -42.67
C LYS A 352 50.29 4.57 -41.25
N GLU A 353 49.45 4.98 -40.30
CA GLU A 353 49.51 4.49 -38.91
C GLU A 353 48.21 3.83 -38.42
N ASN A 354 47.39 3.29 -39.32
CA ASN A 354 46.12 2.66 -38.94
C ASN A 354 45.79 1.33 -39.61
N ASP A 355 46.78 0.64 -40.18
CA ASP A 355 46.58 -0.73 -40.68
C ASP A 355 47.86 -1.55 -40.60
N LYS A 356 48.16 -2.10 -39.42
CA LYS A 356 48.98 -3.30 -39.25
C LYS A 356 48.88 -3.84 -37.83
N GLN A 357 48.52 -5.12 -37.75
CA GLN A 357 48.71 -6.07 -36.64
C GLN A 357 47.54 -6.31 -35.68
N LYS A 358 46.53 -6.96 -36.27
CA LYS A 358 45.81 -8.09 -35.68
C LYS A 358 46.76 -9.24 -35.24
N ILE A 359 46.41 -9.84 -34.10
CA ILE A 359 46.65 -11.23 -33.61
C ILE A 359 48.03 -11.57 -33.00
N LYS A 360 48.02 -11.92 -31.70
CA LYS A 360 48.50 -13.24 -31.23
C LYS A 360 48.02 -13.59 -29.81
N VAL A 361 47.45 -14.79 -29.73
CA VAL A 361 47.10 -15.57 -28.54
C VAL A 361 48.35 -16.34 -28.05
N ILE A 362 48.17 -17.03 -26.92
CA ILE A 362 48.85 -18.22 -26.35
C ILE A 362 50.01 -17.96 -25.33
N PRO A 363 50.27 -18.88 -24.38
CA PRO A 363 49.73 -18.90 -23.01
C PRO A 363 50.85 -19.03 -21.93
N LYS A 364 50.52 -19.04 -20.63
CA LYS A 364 51.16 -19.97 -19.66
C LYS A 364 50.51 -20.00 -18.27
N LYS A 365 50.15 -21.23 -17.92
CA LYS A 365 50.30 -21.98 -16.65
C LYS A 365 49.60 -21.52 -15.36
N LYS A 366 48.77 -22.46 -14.92
CA LYS A 366 48.33 -22.78 -13.57
C LYS A 366 49.53 -22.92 -12.61
N GLU A 367 49.38 -22.36 -11.41
CA GLU A 367 49.88 -22.97 -10.18
C GLU A 367 48.80 -22.87 -9.10
N ASN A 368 48.67 -23.97 -8.36
CA ASN A 368 47.71 -24.24 -7.32
C ASN A 368 48.06 -23.47 -6.05
N GLU A 369 47.07 -22.94 -5.33
CA GLU A 369 47.10 -23.00 -3.87
C GLU A 369 45.69 -23.16 -3.30
N GLN A 370 45.49 -24.31 -2.66
CA GLN A 370 44.32 -24.67 -1.88
C GLN A 370 44.37 -23.88 -0.57
N VAL A 371 43.33 -23.09 -0.28
CA VAL A 371 43.03 -22.71 1.10
C VAL A 371 41.65 -23.26 1.43
N LYS A 372 41.67 -24.42 2.09
CA LYS A 372 40.55 -24.96 2.86
C LYS A 372 40.25 -23.98 3.99
N ILE A 373 39.02 -23.53 4.09
CA ILE A 373 38.47 -22.99 5.34
C ILE A 373 37.28 -23.87 5.71
N GLU A 374 37.50 -24.71 6.71
CA GLU A 374 36.49 -25.52 7.39
C GLU A 374 35.50 -24.60 8.15
N PRO A 375 34.19 -24.86 8.12
CA PRO A 375 33.30 -24.35 9.15
C PRO A 375 33.32 -25.30 10.35
N GLN A 376 34.02 -24.87 11.39
CA GLN A 376 34.04 -25.51 12.71
C GLN A 376 32.63 -25.57 13.34
N GLY A 377 32.28 -26.78 13.80
CA GLY A 377 31.74 -27.04 15.12
C GLY A 377 30.59 -26.16 15.65
N LYS A 378 29.36 -26.69 15.55
CA LYS A 378 28.24 -26.35 16.44
C LYS A 378 28.62 -26.65 17.90
N PRO A 379 28.46 -25.71 18.86
CA PRO A 379 28.38 -26.06 20.26
C PRO A 379 26.94 -26.46 20.62
N LYS A 380 26.80 -27.69 21.16
CA LYS A 380 25.67 -28.12 21.99
C LYS A 380 25.68 -27.30 23.28
N GLY A 381 24.52 -26.83 23.72
CA GLY A 381 24.39 -26.23 25.05
C GLY A 381 22.99 -25.70 25.35
N LYS A 382 22.10 -26.58 25.82
CA LYS A 382 20.86 -26.18 26.53
C LYS A 382 21.23 -25.48 27.85
N PRO A 383 20.64 -24.34 28.21
CA PRO A 383 20.54 -23.94 29.61
C PRO A 383 19.32 -24.61 30.25
N LYS A 384 19.58 -25.20 31.42
CA LYS A 384 18.62 -25.84 32.31
C LYS A 384 17.50 -24.89 32.74
N GLU A 385 16.28 -25.43 32.81
CA GLU A 385 15.17 -24.89 33.60
C GLU A 385 15.66 -24.64 35.04
N LYS A 386 15.58 -23.39 35.50
CA LYS A 386 15.55 -23.09 36.93
C LYS A 386 14.11 -23.23 37.40
N GLN A 387 13.86 -24.30 38.16
CA GLN A 387 12.75 -24.38 39.10
C GLN A 387 12.82 -23.16 40.03
N MET A 388 11.79 -22.32 40.02
CA MET A 388 11.55 -21.41 41.13
C MET A 388 10.56 -22.07 42.08
N ASP A 389 11.03 -22.22 43.32
CA ASP A 389 10.27 -22.66 44.47
C ASP A 389 8.98 -21.87 44.65
N LYS A 390 7.86 -22.60 44.73
CA LYS A 390 6.61 -22.10 45.28
C LYS A 390 6.70 -22.18 46.80
N GLN A 391 6.91 -21.05 47.47
CA GLN A 391 6.57 -20.94 48.90
C GLN A 391 5.05 -20.70 49.04
N PRO A 392 4.37 -21.37 50.00
CA PRO A 392 2.94 -21.19 50.22
C PRO A 392 2.68 -19.94 51.07
N ILE A 393 1.85 -19.03 50.56
CA ILE A 393 1.25 -17.96 51.36
C ILE A 393 0.23 -18.60 52.30
N LYS A 394 0.53 -18.54 53.60
CA LYS A 394 -0.39 -18.89 54.69
C LYS A 394 -1.54 -17.88 54.72
N LYS A 395 -2.77 -18.42 54.73
CA LYS A 395 -3.96 -17.73 55.23
C LYS A 395 -3.76 -17.43 56.73
N LYS A 396 -3.99 -16.19 57.13
CA LYS A 396 -4.66 -15.81 58.38
C LYS A 396 -5.30 -14.45 58.19
#